data_AF-X8H817-F1
#
_entry.id   AF-X8H817-F1
#
_cell.length_a   1.000
_cell.length_b   1.000
_cell.length_c   1.000
_cell.angle_alpha   90.00
_cell.angle_beta   90.00
_cell.angle_gamma   90.00
#
_symmetry.space_group_name_H-M   'P 1'
#
loop_
_entity.id
_entity.type
_entity.pdbx_description
1 polymer ?
#
loop_
_entity_poly.entity_id
_entity_poly.type
_entity_poly.pdbx_seq_one_letter_code
_entity_poly.pdbx_strand_id
1 'polypeptide(L)'
;MIVSDKSIFVHAGFDCSKSVEEQEVDYLVWNRDNFWENNNTGKNIFFGHTPSVSGKVREYPNNVFCLDTGSFFNYRLGAMEVKSKEIFYVE
;
A
#
# COMPACT_ATOMS: atom_id res chain seq x y z
N MET A 1 10.27 3.65 -3.54
CA MET A 1 9.20 4.50 -2.98
C MET A 1 9.05 5.72 -3.87
N ILE A 2 7.82 6.19 -4.09
CA ILE A 2 7.53 7.45 -4.80
C ILE A 2 6.66 8.30 -3.88
N VAL A 3 6.99 9.58 -3.75
CA VAL A 3 6.24 10.52 -2.89
C VAL A 3 5.72 11.68 -3.73
N SER A 4 4.47 12.04 -3.49
CA SER A 4 3.77 13.18 -4.08
C SER A 4 3.17 14.06 -2.97
N ASP A 5 2.51 15.14 -3.35
CA ASP A 5 1.85 16.05 -2.40
C ASP A 5 0.79 15.36 -1.53
N LYS A 6 0.04 14.40 -2.09
CA LYS A 6 -1.08 13.74 -1.41
C LYS A 6 -0.87 12.26 -1.13
N SER A 7 0.18 11.64 -1.66
CA SER A 7 0.30 10.18 -1.65
C SER A 7 1.74 9.68 -1.62
N ILE A 8 1.94 8.55 -0.97
CA ILE A 8 3.17 7.76 -0.91
C ILE A 8 2.86 6.40 -1.56
N PHE A 9 3.74 5.97 -2.45
CA PHE A 9 3.68 4.66 -3.10
C PHE A 9 4.91 3.86 -2.69
N VAL A 10 4.69 2.69 -2.09
CA VAL A 10 5.75 1.84 -1.54
C VAL A 10 5.47 0.37 -1.85
N HIS A 11 6.49 -0.48 -1.83
CA HIS A 11 6.29 -1.89 -2.16
C HIS A 11 5.62 -2.66 -1.01
N ALA A 12 6.18 -2.62 0.20
CA ALA A 12 5.75 -3.46 1.32
C ALA A 12 5.25 -2.68 2.54
N GLY A 13 5.96 -1.65 2.98
CA GLY A 13 5.54 -0.87 4.14
C GLY A 13 6.26 0.46 4.25
N PHE A 14 5.75 1.33 5.12
CA PHE A 14 6.33 2.65 5.39
C PHE A 14 6.46 2.82 6.91
N ASP A 15 7.67 3.11 7.39
CA ASP A 15 7.93 3.30 8.81
C ASP A 15 7.41 4.67 9.22
N CYS A 16 6.24 4.70 9.86
CA CYS A 16 5.56 5.92 10.27
C CYS A 16 6.23 6.62 11.47
N SER A 17 7.30 6.04 12.03
CA SER A 17 8.13 6.68 13.05
C SER A 17 9.28 7.51 12.47
N LYS A 18 9.55 7.36 11.17
CA LYS A 18 10.67 8.01 10.46
C LYS A 18 10.18 8.97 9.38
N SER A 19 11.01 9.94 9.03
CA SER A 19 10.77 10.78 7.85
C SER A 19 10.89 9.97 6.54
N VAL A 20 10.53 10.58 5.42
CA VAL A 20 10.65 9.97 4.08
C VAL A 20 12.13 9.68 3.75
N GLU A 21 13.02 10.56 4.18
CA GLU A 21 14.46 10.53 3.90
C GLU A 21 15.19 9.48 4.76
N GLU A 22 14.62 9.13 5.93
CA GLU A 22 15.20 8.19 6.90
C GLU A 22 14.68 6.76 6.75
N GLN A 23 13.86 6.49 5.72
CA GLN A 23 13.32 5.16 5.49
C GLN A 23 14.43 4.15 5.15
N GLU A 24 14.36 2.97 5.76
CA GLU A 24 15.28 1.86 5.45
C GLU A 24 14.76 1.06 4.26
N VAL A 25 15.65 0.73 3.32
CA VAL A 25 15.30 -0.04 2.11
C VAL A 25 14.64 -1.37 2.47
N ASP A 26 15.16 -2.07 3.49
CA ASP A 26 14.60 -3.35 3.91
C ASP A 26 13.16 -3.22 4.42
N TYR A 27 12.85 -2.16 5.18
CA TYR A 27 11.48 -1.91 5.64
C TYR A 27 10.55 -1.63 4.45
N LEU A 28 11.00 -0.80 3.50
CA LEU A 28 10.22 -0.43 2.33
C LEU A 28 9.86 -1.62 1.43
N VAL A 29 10.69 -2.68 1.42
CA VAL A 29 10.60 -3.81 0.48
C VAL A 29 10.15 -5.13 1.15
N TRP A 30 10.37 -5.31 2.45
CA TRP A 30 10.14 -6.60 3.11
C TRP A 30 9.24 -6.55 4.34
N ASN A 31 8.80 -5.36 4.77
CA ASN A 31 7.96 -5.25 5.95
C ASN A 31 6.65 -6.03 5.81
N ARG A 32 6.24 -6.69 6.90
CA ARG A 32 4.94 -7.37 7.03
C ARG A 32 4.15 -6.93 8.25
N ASP A 33 4.64 -5.94 8.99
CA ASP A 33 3.98 -5.40 10.17
C ASP A 33 2.74 -4.57 9.79
N ASN A 34 1.84 -4.40 10.75
CA ASN A 34 0.60 -3.62 10.61
C ASN A 34 0.83 -2.10 10.66
N PHE A 35 1.77 -1.57 9.88
CA PHE A 35 2.17 -0.14 9.91
C PHE A 35 1.00 0.82 9.62
N TRP A 36 -0.03 0.34 8.92
CA TRP A 36 -1.25 1.08 8.62
C TRP A 36 -1.99 1.60 9.86
N GLU A 37 -1.75 1.03 11.04
CA GLU A 37 -2.33 1.50 12.30
C GLU A 37 -1.82 2.88 12.72
N ASN A 38 -0.68 3.35 12.17
CA ASN A 38 0.01 4.54 12.66
C ASN A 38 0.39 5.55 11.55
N ASN A 39 -0.25 5.50 10.37
CA ASN A 39 0.03 6.51 9.34
C ASN A 39 -0.34 7.93 9.83
N ASN A 40 0.70 8.72 10.10
CA ASN A 40 0.64 10.08 10.60
C ASN A 40 1.13 11.12 9.57
N THR A 41 1.37 10.69 8.32
CA THR A 41 1.99 11.52 7.27
C THR A 41 1.04 12.58 6.67
N GLY A 42 -0.26 12.46 6.93
CA GLY A 42 -1.30 13.25 6.26
C GLY A 42 -1.51 12.89 4.78
N LYS A 43 -0.83 11.85 4.26
CA LYS A 43 -0.92 11.38 2.87
C LYS A 43 -1.58 9.99 2.82
N ASN A 44 -2.13 9.66 1.66
CA ASN A 44 -2.51 8.27 1.37
C ASN A 44 -1.25 7.42 1.20
N ILE A 45 -1.23 6.18 1.72
CA ILE A 45 -0.15 5.23 1.46
C ILE A 45 -0.69 4.05 0.65
N PHE A 46 -0.12 3.80 -0.52
CA PHE A 46 -0.46 2.66 -1.37
C PHE A 46 0.69 1.65 -1.36
N PHE A 47 0.38 0.39 -1.05
CA PHE A 47 1.36 -0.68 -0.91
C PHE A 47 0.87 -2.03 -1.44
N GLY A 48 1.74 -3.04 -1.40
CA GLY A 48 1.45 -4.43 -1.76
C GLY A 48 2.20 -5.43 -0.89
N HIS A 49 2.91 -6.37 -1.50
CA HIS A 49 3.80 -7.36 -0.88
C HIS A 49 3.13 -8.50 -0.10
N THR A 50 2.28 -8.17 0.87
CA THR A 50 1.46 -9.18 1.56
C THR A 50 0.09 -9.23 0.89
N PRO A 51 -0.20 -10.26 0.08
CA PRO A 51 -1.37 -10.26 -0.77
C PRO A 51 -2.65 -10.37 0.04
N SER A 52 -3.68 -9.71 -0.47
CA SER A 52 -5.05 -9.86 0.01
C SER A 52 -5.58 -11.26 -0.32
N VAL A 53 -5.82 -12.06 0.72
CA VAL A 53 -6.43 -13.39 0.62
C VAL A 53 -7.82 -13.35 -0.05
N SER A 54 -8.53 -12.22 0.00
CA SER A 54 -9.85 -12.08 -0.65
C SER A 54 -9.78 -11.76 -2.14
N GLY A 55 -8.58 -11.57 -2.70
CA GLY A 55 -8.40 -11.16 -4.10
C GLY A 55 -8.86 -9.73 -4.40
N LYS A 56 -9.11 -8.92 -3.36
CA LYS A 56 -9.60 -7.54 -3.49
C LYS A 56 -8.61 -6.56 -2.90
N VAL A 57 -8.58 -5.35 -3.47
CA VAL A 57 -7.88 -4.22 -2.86
C VAL A 57 -8.43 -4.01 -1.44
N ARG A 58 -7.54 -3.80 -0.48
CA ARG A 58 -7.91 -3.57 0.93
C ARG A 58 -7.64 -2.13 1.32
N GLU A 59 -8.64 -1.49 1.90
CA GLU A 59 -8.49 -0.24 2.63
C GLU A 59 -8.29 -0.57 4.12
N TYR A 60 -7.21 -0.05 4.68
CA TYR A 60 -6.88 -0.09 6.09
C TYR A 60 -7.19 1.27 6.74
N PRO A 61 -7.20 1.35 8.08
CA PRO A 61 -7.25 2.63 8.78
C PRO A 61 -6.17 3.61 8.31
N ASN A 62 -6.36 4.90 8.63
CA ASN A 62 -5.39 5.96 8.39
C ASN A 62 -4.97 6.12 6.92
N ASN A 63 -5.89 5.93 5.97
CA ASN A 63 -5.65 6.14 4.54
C ASN A 63 -4.52 5.26 3.97
N VAL A 64 -4.45 3.99 4.37
CA VAL A 64 -3.49 3.02 3.83
C VAL A 64 -4.21 1.97 2.99
N PHE A 65 -3.68 1.65 1.81
CA PHE A 65 -4.35 0.83 0.80
C PHE A 65 -3.41 -0.27 0.29
N CYS A 66 -3.79 -1.54 0.46
CA CYS A 66 -3.07 -2.66 -0.15
C CYS A 66 -3.70 -2.99 -1.50
N LEU A 67 -2.92 -2.81 -2.57
CA LEU A 67 -3.31 -3.10 -3.96
C LEU A 67 -2.90 -4.51 -4.39
N ASP A 68 -2.12 -5.23 -3.58
CA ASP A 68 -1.74 -6.61 -3.87
C ASP A 68 -2.95 -7.53 -3.69
N THR A 69 -3.56 -7.86 -4.82
CA THR A 69 -4.71 -8.75 -4.94
C THR A 69 -4.31 -10.22 -5.04
N GLY A 70 -3.01 -10.54 -4.97
CA GLY A 70 -2.54 -11.91 -5.06
C GLY A 70 -2.80 -12.54 -6.42
N SER A 71 -2.54 -11.81 -7.51
CA SER A 71 -2.88 -12.24 -8.87
C SER A 71 -2.33 -13.62 -9.25
N PHE A 72 -1.21 -14.03 -8.65
CA PHE A 72 -0.62 -15.35 -8.87
C PHE A 72 -1.47 -16.53 -8.36
N PHE A 73 -2.32 -16.33 -7.34
CA PHE A 73 -3.15 -17.40 -6.74
C PHE A 73 -4.64 -17.13 -6.78
N ASN A 74 -5.04 -15.85 -6.82
CA ASN A 74 -6.44 -15.44 -6.97
C ASN A 74 -6.85 -15.25 -8.43
N TYR A 75 -5.89 -15.31 -9.38
CA TYR A 75 -6.11 -15.07 -10.82
C TYR A 75 -6.79 -13.72 -11.11
N ARG A 76 -6.59 -12.74 -10.23
CA ARG A 76 -7.20 -11.41 -10.33
C ARG A 76 -6.16 -10.34 -10.09
N LEU A 77 -6.10 -9.35 -10.99
CA LEU A 77 -5.28 -8.16 -10.84
C LEU A 77 -6.18 -6.96 -10.55
N GLY A 78 -5.97 -6.33 -9.39
CA GLY A 78 -6.62 -5.07 -9.00
C GLY A 78 -5.75 -3.86 -9.32
N ALA A 79 -6.38 -2.80 -9.81
CA ALA A 79 -5.78 -1.48 -9.97
C ALA A 79 -6.72 -0.43 -9.38
N MET A 80 -6.17 0.66 -8.82
CA MET A 80 -6.95 1.77 -8.28
C MET A 80 -6.58 3.07 -8.99
N GLU A 81 -7.58 3.82 -9.44
CA GLU A 81 -7.39 5.22 -9.82
C GLU A 81 -7.37 6.06 -8.53
N VAL A 82 -6.22 6.67 -8.24
CA VAL A 82 -5.91 7.20 -6.91
C VAL A 82 -6.68 8.47 -6.52
N LYS A 83 -7.25 9.22 -7.49
CA LYS A 83 -7.99 10.45 -7.20
C LYS A 83 -9.45 10.17 -6.82
N SER A 84 -10.10 9.27 -7.56
CA SER A 84 -11.48 8.83 -7.37
C SER A 84 -11.61 7.68 -6.39
N LYS A 85 -10.51 6.94 -6.16
CA LYS A 85 -10.48 5.64 -5.48
C LYS A 85 -11.30 4.56 -6.20
N GLU A 86 -11.62 4.75 -7.48
CA GLU A 86 -12.26 3.71 -8.28
C GLU A 86 -11.32 2.51 -8.45
N ILE A 87 -11.85 1.31 -8.30
CA ILE A 87 -11.08 0.07 -8.35
C ILE A 87 -11.52 -0.74 -9.58
N PHE A 88 -10.54 -1.14 -10.36
CA PHE A 88 -10.69 -1.98 -11.54
C PHE A 88 -10.10 -3.35 -11.28
N TYR A 89 -10.70 -4.38 -11.86
CA TYR A 89 -10.21 -5.74 -11.79
C TYR A 89 -10.12 -6.33 -13.19
N VAL A 90 -9.08 -7.14 -13.41
CA VAL A 90 -8.92 -8.00 -14.59
C VAL A 90 -8.70 -9.43 -14.11
N GLU A 91 -9.29 -10.38 -14.82
CA GLU A 91 -9.26 -11.83 -14.56
C GLU A 91 -8.96 -12.59 -15.86
#